data_AF-A0A970JVD0-F1
#
_entry.id   AF-A0A970JVD0-F1
#
_cell.length_a   1.000
_cell.length_b   1.000
_cell.length_c   1.000
_cell.angle_alpha   90.00
_cell.angle_beta   90.00
_cell.angle_gamma   90.00
#
_symmetry.space_group_name_H-M   'P 1'
#
loop_
_entity.id
_entity.type
_entity.pdbx_description
1 polymer ?
#
loop_
_entity_poly.entity_id
_entity_poly.type
_entity_poly.pdbx_seq_one_letter_code
_entity_poly.pdbx_strand_id
1 'polypeptide(L)'
;MEFLVTLFIAAVVIRLFKMYYAPSQNSSPLIFQRGSAALSDLPRNVSSVWIEPGRSFTCRGVEIAGGMLYVGSRMRDYTAANDACLIDPSLPVSFDGPCREPVNDPLPRYETLTPRQRGSYLTWLSQGRRGPADLAWLLLFFYGIERRLFVDAKRESVSREERNALVAEVADLSELYGEHRSFRGLCKNFLATIWVLSGLYADIPGYVDFTDRFCANSFKAVFSLYVSRGRRIPGEVALQWLLLHPEHIPGAAGLAAKREPEVFERLFLEGYKESLGDGIFIHNNRSPLTIVYKGANPSFGNGVKVSVASLPDPFLLATPFRNIRTVAEECVAAMKNDQSLDLRGPRKRGDDQDLLDSLDDTHREFMARLAEKPLWPRREVLSICGSLSILPDPSIELLNSWAFVNGGLPLVEDGDPVFVDLELLREVLVGDKQEAPESDASGGKKE
;
A
#
# COMPACT_ATOMS: atom_id res chain seq x y z
N MET A 1 3.26 22.53 -7.81
CA MET A 1 1.85 22.57 -8.27
C MET A 1 1.11 21.26 -8.00
N GLU A 2 1.80 20.12 -7.85
CA GLU A 2 1.21 18.83 -7.46
C GLU A 2 0.39 18.85 -6.17
N PHE A 3 0.82 19.59 -5.14
CA PHE A 3 0.06 19.75 -3.88
C PHE A 3 -1.26 20.50 -4.09
N LEU A 4 -1.31 21.45 -5.05
CA LEU A 4 -2.52 22.21 -5.36
C LEU A 4 -3.49 21.40 -6.22
N VAL A 5 -2.99 20.50 -7.08
CA VAL A 5 -3.82 19.62 -7.92
C VAL A 5 -4.43 18.48 -7.10
N THR A 6 -3.68 17.85 -6.19
CA THR A 6 -4.25 16.88 -5.24
C THR A 6 -5.21 17.53 -4.26
N LEU A 7 -4.91 18.74 -3.76
CA LEU A 7 -5.89 19.52 -2.99
C LEU A 7 -7.11 19.89 -3.83
N PHE A 8 -6.96 20.16 -5.12
CA PHE A 8 -8.07 20.53 -5.98
C PHE A 8 -8.97 19.32 -6.30
N ILE A 9 -8.41 18.15 -6.62
CA ILE A 9 -9.18 16.92 -6.82
C ILE A 9 -9.84 16.47 -5.52
N ALA A 10 -9.08 16.44 -4.41
CA ALA A 10 -9.65 16.15 -3.09
C ALA A 10 -10.70 17.18 -2.68
N ALA A 11 -10.47 18.48 -2.92
CA ALA A 11 -11.45 19.53 -2.63
C ALA A 11 -12.67 19.43 -3.54
N VAL A 12 -12.55 19.12 -4.82
CA VAL A 12 -13.68 18.97 -5.76
C VAL A 12 -14.50 17.74 -5.39
N VAL A 13 -13.85 16.61 -5.09
CA VAL A 13 -14.51 15.41 -4.57
C VAL A 13 -15.21 15.74 -3.24
N ILE A 14 -14.55 16.40 -2.29
CA ILE A 14 -15.14 16.80 -0.99
C ILE A 14 -16.25 17.86 -1.15
N ARG A 15 -16.16 18.81 -2.08
CA ARG A 15 -17.16 19.89 -2.28
C ARG A 15 -18.42 19.35 -2.95
N LEU A 16 -18.27 18.53 -3.99
CA LEU A 16 -19.39 17.85 -4.65
C LEU A 16 -20.10 16.90 -3.68
N PHE A 17 -19.35 16.35 -2.73
CA PHE A 17 -19.85 15.44 -1.71
C PHE A 17 -20.54 16.18 -0.54
N LYS A 18 -19.97 17.29 -0.03
CA LYS A 18 -20.59 18.15 1.01
C LYS A 18 -21.88 18.85 0.55
N MET A 19 -22.01 19.13 -0.75
CA MET A 19 -23.26 19.68 -1.31
C MET A 19 -24.42 18.67 -1.29
N TYR A 20 -24.13 17.38 -1.03
CA TYR A 20 -25.09 16.27 -1.10
C TYR A 20 -25.62 15.82 0.27
N TYR A 21 -24.97 16.19 1.39
CA TYR A 21 -25.38 15.76 2.74
C TYR A 21 -25.39 16.92 3.75
N ALA A 22 -26.59 17.48 3.98
CA ALA A 22 -26.89 18.22 5.20
C ALA A 22 -27.61 17.27 6.19
N PRO A 23 -27.15 17.10 7.44
CA PRO A 23 -27.67 16.07 8.35
C PRO A 23 -28.91 16.51 9.13
N SER A 24 -29.81 15.57 9.45
CA SER A 24 -30.83 15.73 10.50
C SER A 24 -30.37 15.07 11.81
N GLN A 25 -30.48 15.81 12.90
CA GLN A 25 -30.02 15.44 14.25
C GLN A 25 -30.89 14.37 14.93
N ASN A 26 -30.25 13.40 15.60
CA ASN A 26 -30.42 13.07 17.04
C ASN A 26 -30.07 11.60 17.34
N SER A 27 -29.19 11.37 18.31
CA SER A 27 -29.44 10.46 19.46
C SER A 27 -28.29 10.53 20.49
N SER A 28 -28.66 10.70 21.76
CA SER A 28 -27.80 10.85 22.95
C SER A 28 -27.26 9.51 23.49
N PRO A 29 -26.22 9.52 24.36
CA PRO A 29 -25.42 8.33 24.67
C PRO A 29 -25.96 7.54 25.87
N LEU A 30 -25.75 6.22 25.86
CA LEU A 30 -25.95 5.35 27.02
C LEU A 30 -24.61 5.08 27.71
N ILE A 31 -24.58 5.25 29.03
CA ILE A 31 -23.44 5.05 29.92
C ILE A 31 -23.47 3.61 30.43
N PHE A 32 -22.33 2.92 30.45
CA PHE A 32 -22.12 1.75 31.31
C PHE A 32 -20.68 1.68 31.86
N GLN A 33 -20.58 1.33 33.15
CA GLN A 33 -19.35 1.24 33.95
C GLN A 33 -18.57 -0.07 33.72
N ARG A 34 -17.23 0.06 33.72
CA ARG A 34 -16.22 -1.01 33.61
C ARG A 34 -16.03 -1.80 34.91
N GLY A 35 -15.79 -3.11 34.81
CA GLY A 35 -15.15 -3.92 35.86
C GLY A 35 -13.87 -4.57 35.34
N SER A 36 -12.71 -4.20 35.89
CA SER A 36 -11.37 -4.73 35.58
C SER A 36 -11.21 -6.19 36.04
N ALA A 37 -10.65 -7.06 35.20
CA ALA A 37 -10.27 -8.42 35.59
C ALA A 37 -8.76 -8.60 35.34
N ALA A 38 -8.03 -9.06 36.36
CA ALA A 38 -6.58 -9.23 36.32
C ALA A 38 -6.18 -10.54 35.63
N LEU A 39 -5.12 -10.52 34.81
CA LEU A 39 -4.67 -11.66 34.00
C LEU A 39 -3.90 -12.76 34.76
N SER A 40 -3.71 -12.66 36.08
CA SER A 40 -3.16 -13.77 36.87
C SER A 40 -4.05 -15.02 36.87
N ASP A 41 -5.31 -14.87 36.42
CA ASP A 41 -6.34 -15.92 36.44
C ASP A 41 -6.57 -16.62 35.09
N LEU A 42 -5.76 -16.36 34.06
CA LEU A 42 -5.89 -17.11 32.80
C LEU A 42 -5.47 -18.59 33.00
N PRO A 43 -6.37 -19.57 32.77
CA PRO A 43 -6.04 -20.98 32.88
C PRO A 43 -4.89 -21.32 31.92
N ARG A 44 -3.92 -22.14 32.36
CA ARG A 44 -2.82 -22.68 31.53
C ARG A 44 -3.27 -23.42 30.25
N ASN A 45 -4.58 -23.65 30.08
CA ASN A 45 -5.21 -24.34 28.94
C ASN A 45 -5.94 -23.42 27.95
N VAL A 46 -5.93 -22.09 28.09
CA VAL A 46 -6.55 -21.21 27.08
C VAL A 46 -5.58 -21.02 25.92
N SER A 47 -6.01 -21.40 24.72
CA SER A 47 -5.18 -21.38 23.50
C SER A 47 -4.71 -19.95 23.15
N SER A 48 -5.61 -18.96 23.18
CA SER A 48 -5.27 -17.54 23.11
C SER A 48 -6.47 -16.70 23.53
N VAL A 49 -6.23 -15.45 23.94
CA VAL A 49 -7.27 -14.49 24.36
C VAL A 49 -7.02 -13.15 23.70
N TRP A 50 -8.09 -12.56 23.17
CA TRP A 50 -8.12 -11.16 22.76
C TRP A 50 -8.35 -10.26 23.96
N ILE A 51 -7.44 -9.33 24.22
CA ILE A 51 -7.58 -8.31 25.25
C ILE A 51 -8.26 -7.09 24.62
N GLU A 52 -9.49 -6.80 25.04
CA GLU A 52 -10.32 -5.73 24.46
C GLU A 52 -9.70 -4.32 24.64
N PRO A 53 -10.12 -3.34 23.82
CA PRO A 53 -9.72 -1.93 23.98
C PRO A 53 -9.87 -1.40 25.40
N GLY A 54 -8.78 -0.84 25.95
CA GLY A 54 -8.75 -0.22 27.27
C GLY A 54 -8.84 -1.20 28.45
N ARG A 55 -8.68 -2.51 28.19
CA ARG A 55 -8.43 -3.51 29.23
C ARG A 55 -6.94 -3.58 29.50
N SER A 56 -6.56 -3.54 30.77
CA SER A 56 -5.18 -3.71 31.17
C SER A 56 -4.83 -5.19 31.36
N PHE A 57 -3.55 -5.50 31.16
CA PHE A 57 -3.01 -6.80 31.51
C PHE A 57 -1.55 -6.75 31.89
N THR A 58 -1.08 -7.78 32.62
CA THR A 58 0.33 -7.90 33.01
C THR A 58 1.00 -9.02 32.24
N CYS A 59 2.11 -8.71 31.57
CA CYS A 59 2.97 -9.69 30.91
C CYS A 59 4.38 -9.59 31.50
N ARG A 60 4.89 -10.68 32.09
CA ARG A 60 6.24 -10.75 32.67
C ARG A 60 6.57 -9.58 33.62
N GLY A 61 5.59 -9.14 34.42
CA GLY A 61 5.75 -8.07 35.42
C GLY A 61 5.54 -6.65 34.88
N VAL A 62 5.29 -6.48 33.58
CA VAL A 62 4.98 -5.19 32.97
C VAL A 62 3.47 -5.06 32.75
N GLU A 63 2.87 -3.98 33.24
CA GLU A 63 1.47 -3.64 32.99
C GLU A 63 1.30 -2.95 31.63
N ILE A 64 0.33 -3.39 30.84
CA ILE A 64 -0.04 -2.85 29.54
C ILE A 64 -1.52 -2.45 29.63
N ALA A 65 -1.81 -1.14 29.61
CA ALA A 65 -3.13 -0.60 29.93
C ALA A 65 -4.08 -0.42 28.72
N GLY A 66 -3.61 -0.62 27.49
CA GLY A 66 -4.36 -0.30 26.26
C GLY A 66 -5.14 -1.45 25.62
N GLY A 67 -4.82 -2.71 25.94
CA GLY A 67 -5.36 -3.88 25.25
C GLY A 67 -5.10 -3.85 23.75
N MET A 68 -6.07 -4.36 22.96
CA MET A 68 -6.02 -4.54 21.50
C MET A 68 -4.96 -5.56 21.05
N LEU A 69 -4.82 -6.64 21.82
CA LEU A 69 -3.70 -7.58 21.70
C LEU A 69 -4.17 -9.02 21.90
N TYR A 70 -3.50 -9.95 21.21
CA TYR A 70 -3.67 -11.38 21.46
C TYR A 70 -2.58 -11.88 22.41
N VAL A 71 -2.98 -12.60 23.45
CA VAL A 71 -2.09 -13.20 24.44
C VAL A 71 -2.41 -14.68 24.60
N GLY A 72 -1.39 -15.54 24.59
CA GLY A 72 -1.55 -16.98 24.81
C GLY A 72 -0.47 -17.82 24.17
N SER A 73 -0.60 -19.15 24.24
CA SER A 73 0.42 -20.10 23.76
C SER A 73 0.13 -20.66 22.37
N ARG A 74 -1.10 -20.50 21.85
CA ARG A 74 -1.53 -21.07 20.57
C ARG A 74 -2.62 -20.27 19.88
N MET A 75 -2.27 -19.69 18.73
CA MET A 75 -3.21 -19.07 17.80
C MET A 75 -2.74 -19.36 16.38
N ARG A 76 -3.19 -20.47 15.79
CA ARG A 76 -2.63 -20.93 14.52
C ARG A 76 -3.03 -20.05 13.33
N ASP A 77 -2.09 -19.84 12.42
CA ASP A 77 -2.34 -19.28 11.09
C ASP A 77 -2.48 -20.38 10.02
N TYR A 78 -2.59 -19.99 8.74
CA TYR A 78 -2.77 -20.91 7.62
C TYR A 78 -1.58 -21.83 7.36
N THR A 79 -0.40 -21.52 7.90
CA THR A 79 0.81 -22.35 7.81
C THR A 79 0.93 -23.33 8.98
N ALA A 80 -0.06 -23.36 9.88
CA ALA A 80 0.00 -24.05 11.17
C ALA A 80 1.08 -23.54 12.14
N ALA A 81 1.79 -22.43 11.84
CA ALA A 81 2.54 -21.66 12.82
C ALA A 81 1.58 -20.86 13.71
N ASN A 82 2.08 -20.30 14.82
CA ASN A 82 1.31 -19.27 15.53
C ASN A 82 1.25 -17.99 14.68
N ASP A 83 0.16 -17.23 14.80
CA ASP A 83 0.01 -15.94 14.14
C ASP A 83 1.10 -14.97 14.62
N ALA A 84 1.62 -14.16 13.70
CA ALA A 84 2.77 -13.30 13.95
C ALA A 84 2.57 -12.34 15.15
N CYS A 85 1.34 -11.91 15.41
CA CYS A 85 1.00 -10.97 16.49
C CYS A 85 0.88 -11.59 17.88
N LEU A 86 0.86 -12.92 18.01
CA LEU A 86 0.56 -13.58 19.28
C LEU A 86 1.65 -13.32 20.32
N ILE A 87 1.31 -12.61 21.39
CA ILE A 87 2.18 -12.47 22.57
C ILE A 87 2.09 -13.77 23.36
N ASP A 88 3.14 -14.59 23.28
CA ASP A 88 3.30 -15.79 24.11
C ASP A 88 4.04 -15.44 25.41
N PRO A 89 3.36 -15.46 26.58
CA PRO A 89 4.00 -15.15 27.85
C PRO A 89 5.03 -16.21 28.25
N SER A 90 5.00 -17.42 27.70
CA SER A 90 5.93 -18.50 28.05
C SER A 90 7.34 -18.28 27.48
N LEU A 91 7.47 -17.48 26.43
CA LEU A 91 8.76 -17.19 25.80
C LEU A 91 9.66 -16.30 26.71
N PRO A 92 11.00 -16.43 26.61
CA PRO A 92 11.91 -15.61 27.40
C PRO A 92 11.87 -14.13 27.01
N VAL A 93 11.96 -13.26 28.02
CA VAL A 93 11.95 -11.79 27.91
C VAL A 93 13.06 -11.23 28.78
N SER A 94 13.81 -10.25 28.26
CA SER A 94 14.82 -9.48 29.01
C SER A 94 14.47 -7.99 28.95
N PHE A 95 14.47 -7.34 30.11
CA PHE A 95 14.23 -5.90 30.27
C PHE A 95 15.53 -5.11 30.55
N ASP A 96 16.68 -5.66 30.13
CA ASP A 96 18.00 -5.07 30.36
C ASP A 96 18.26 -3.87 29.42
N GLY A 97 17.44 -2.82 29.56
CA GLY A 97 17.46 -1.61 28.75
C GLY A 97 16.82 -1.76 27.36
N PRO A 98 16.66 -0.64 26.62
CA PRO A 98 16.09 -0.66 25.28
C PRO A 98 17.01 -1.43 24.32
N CYS A 99 16.42 -2.37 23.56
CA CYS A 99 17.11 -3.02 22.46
C CYS A 99 17.41 -1.96 21.39
N ARG A 100 18.69 -1.75 21.10
CA ARG A 100 19.15 -0.85 20.03
C ARG A 100 19.38 -1.58 18.71
N GLU A 101 19.34 -2.90 18.73
CA GLU A 101 19.50 -3.73 17.54
C GLU A 101 18.16 -3.75 16.78
N PRO A 102 18.13 -3.28 15.52
CA PRO A 102 16.91 -3.29 14.74
C PRO A 102 16.44 -4.72 14.46
N VAL A 103 15.15 -4.88 14.24
CA VAL A 103 14.61 -6.16 13.78
C VAL A 103 14.83 -6.24 12.26
N ASN A 104 15.77 -7.07 11.82
CA ASN A 104 16.11 -7.23 10.40
C ASN A 104 15.10 -8.08 9.61
N ASP A 105 14.13 -8.70 10.27
CA ASP A 105 13.06 -9.46 9.61
C ASP A 105 11.98 -8.49 9.09
N PRO A 106 11.75 -8.42 7.76
CA PRO A 106 10.72 -7.55 7.19
C PRO A 106 9.29 -7.99 7.53
N LEU A 107 9.09 -9.23 7.99
CA LEU A 107 7.80 -9.79 8.39
C LEU A 107 7.89 -10.34 9.82
N PRO A 108 8.13 -9.46 10.81
CA PRO A 108 8.50 -9.85 12.16
C PRO A 108 7.41 -10.71 12.81
N ARG A 109 7.84 -11.70 13.58
CA ARG A 109 6.96 -12.56 14.38
C ARG A 109 7.36 -12.48 15.84
N TYR A 110 6.39 -12.34 16.74
CA TYR A 110 6.69 -12.29 18.17
C TYR A 110 7.48 -13.52 18.66
N GLU A 111 7.16 -14.68 18.09
CA GLU A 111 7.83 -15.96 18.39
C GLU A 111 9.32 -15.95 18.00
N THR A 112 9.73 -15.23 16.95
CA THR A 112 11.13 -15.22 16.46
C THR A 112 12.00 -14.13 17.07
N LEU A 113 11.39 -13.16 17.76
CA LEU A 113 12.12 -12.09 18.43
C LEU A 113 13.10 -12.62 19.49
N THR A 114 14.24 -11.94 19.65
CA THR A 114 15.15 -12.21 20.77
C THR A 114 14.49 -11.81 22.11
N PRO A 115 14.97 -12.34 23.25
CA PRO A 115 14.41 -11.97 24.56
C PRO A 115 14.44 -10.45 24.83
N ARG A 116 15.49 -9.75 24.38
CA ARG A 116 15.63 -8.29 24.53
C ARG A 116 14.68 -7.51 23.61
N GLN A 117 14.48 -7.99 22.38
CA GLN A 117 13.50 -7.45 21.45
C GLN A 117 12.07 -7.58 22.01
N ARG A 118 11.70 -8.76 22.55
CA ARG A 118 10.40 -8.94 23.22
C ARG A 118 10.23 -7.97 24.40
N GLY A 119 11.27 -7.78 25.22
CA GLY A 119 11.21 -6.84 26.34
C GLY A 119 11.02 -5.39 25.88
N SER A 120 11.65 -5.00 24.77
CA SER A 120 11.49 -3.66 24.19
C SER A 120 10.11 -3.46 23.59
N TYR A 121 9.57 -4.46 22.89
CA TYR A 121 8.20 -4.44 22.39
C TYR A 121 7.18 -4.30 23.52
N LEU A 122 7.30 -5.11 24.58
CA LEU A 122 6.42 -5.02 25.75
C LEU A 122 6.55 -3.67 26.48
N THR A 123 7.75 -3.08 26.50
CA THR A 123 7.99 -1.73 27.05
C THR A 123 7.32 -0.66 26.20
N TRP A 124 7.39 -0.76 24.88
CA TRP A 124 6.68 0.17 23.98
C TRP A 124 5.16 0.07 24.15
N LEU A 125 4.62 -1.15 24.32
CA LEU A 125 3.21 -1.38 24.62
C LEU A 125 2.79 -0.76 25.96
N SER A 126 3.62 -0.88 27.01
CA SER A 126 3.31 -0.31 28.34
C SER A 126 3.35 1.22 28.36
N GLN A 127 4.11 1.83 27.45
CA GLN A 127 4.13 3.28 27.21
C GLN A 127 2.94 3.76 26.35
N GLY A 128 1.89 2.94 26.23
CA GLY A 128 0.69 3.29 25.48
C GLY A 128 0.90 3.39 23.98
N ARG A 129 1.95 2.77 23.43
CA ARG A 129 2.28 2.80 21.99
C ARG A 129 2.59 4.20 21.46
N ARG A 130 3.20 5.05 22.31
CA ARG A 130 3.54 6.45 21.96
C ARG A 130 5.03 6.80 22.12
N GLY A 131 5.88 5.84 22.48
CA GLY A 131 7.33 6.03 22.61
C GLY A 131 8.11 5.81 21.31
N PRO A 132 9.43 6.01 21.29
CA PRO A 132 10.28 5.59 20.17
C PRO A 132 10.07 4.11 19.83
N ALA A 133 9.88 3.79 18.56
CA ALA A 133 9.51 2.45 18.12
C ALA A 133 10.35 2.01 16.92
N ASP A 134 10.76 0.74 16.94
CA ASP A 134 11.15 0.04 15.73
C ASP A 134 9.89 -0.27 14.91
N LEU A 135 10.01 -0.27 13.58
CA LEU A 135 8.90 -0.60 12.67
C LEU A 135 8.28 -1.97 13.01
N ALA A 136 9.07 -2.92 13.50
CA ALA A 136 8.57 -4.23 13.90
C ALA A 136 7.55 -4.18 15.04
N TRP A 137 7.66 -3.22 15.97
CA TRP A 137 6.69 -3.06 17.06
C TRP A 137 5.33 -2.60 16.52
N LEU A 138 5.36 -1.65 15.56
CA LEU A 138 4.17 -1.15 14.88
C LEU A 138 3.47 -2.27 14.12
N LEU A 139 4.25 -3.05 13.36
CA LEU A 139 3.75 -4.18 12.57
C LEU A 139 3.13 -5.27 13.47
N LEU A 140 3.83 -5.73 14.50
CA LEU A 140 3.32 -6.77 15.40
C LEU A 140 2.00 -6.38 16.09
N PHE A 141 1.87 -5.12 16.51
CA PHE A 141 0.63 -4.61 17.07
C PHE A 141 -0.48 -4.55 16.01
N PHE A 142 -0.17 -3.97 14.85
CA PHE A 142 -1.10 -3.81 13.75
C PHE A 142 -1.64 -5.16 13.22
N TYR A 143 -0.80 -6.18 13.16
CA TYR A 143 -1.19 -7.55 12.76
C TYR A 143 -2.32 -8.12 13.61
N GLY A 144 -2.34 -7.80 14.91
CA GLY A 144 -3.42 -8.20 15.82
C GLY A 144 -4.74 -7.52 15.47
N ILE A 145 -4.70 -6.21 15.21
CA ILE A 145 -5.89 -5.46 14.79
C ILE A 145 -6.43 -5.99 13.46
N GLU A 146 -5.55 -6.23 12.49
CA GLU A 146 -5.92 -6.81 11.20
C GLU A 146 -6.61 -8.17 11.38
N ARG A 147 -6.00 -9.08 12.16
CA ARG A 147 -6.59 -10.40 12.43
C ARG A 147 -7.98 -10.27 13.06
N ARG A 148 -8.11 -9.42 14.08
CA ARG A 148 -9.38 -9.22 14.80
C ARG A 148 -10.51 -8.84 13.85
N LEU A 149 -10.26 -7.92 12.92
CA LEU A 149 -11.28 -7.37 12.04
C LEU A 149 -11.51 -8.14 10.73
N PHE A 150 -10.48 -8.79 10.18
CA PHE A 150 -10.59 -9.48 8.88
C PHE A 150 -10.75 -10.99 8.98
N VAL A 151 -10.31 -11.60 10.08
CA VAL A 151 -10.38 -13.05 10.32
C VAL A 151 -11.42 -13.37 11.37
N ASP A 152 -11.26 -12.83 12.58
CA ASP A 152 -12.05 -13.26 13.73
C ASP A 152 -13.47 -12.66 13.71
N ALA A 153 -13.66 -11.44 13.21
CA ALA A 153 -14.97 -10.83 13.01
C ALA A 153 -15.94 -11.63 12.10
N LYS A 154 -15.43 -12.61 11.35
CA LYS A 154 -16.27 -13.54 10.55
C LYS A 154 -16.88 -14.66 11.39
N ARG A 155 -16.28 -14.96 12.55
CA ARG A 155 -16.66 -16.03 13.47
C ARG A 155 -17.29 -15.49 14.75
N GLU A 156 -16.85 -14.30 15.16
CA GLU A 156 -17.24 -13.62 16.39
C GLU A 156 -17.83 -12.24 16.05
N SER A 157 -18.78 -11.78 16.87
CA SER A 157 -19.29 -10.42 16.75
C SER A 157 -18.28 -9.43 17.32
N VAL A 158 -17.73 -8.56 16.47
CA VAL A 158 -16.99 -7.37 16.90
C VAL A 158 -17.97 -6.19 17.00
N SER A 159 -18.08 -5.59 18.19
CA SER A 159 -19.00 -4.47 18.41
C SER A 159 -18.60 -3.23 17.60
N ARG A 160 -19.53 -2.30 17.43
CA ARG A 160 -19.24 -1.04 16.72
C ARG A 160 -18.24 -0.20 17.52
N GLU A 161 -18.35 -0.22 18.84
CA GLU A 161 -17.49 0.49 19.78
C GLU A 161 -16.06 -0.05 19.70
N GLU A 162 -15.89 -1.38 19.71
CA GLU A 162 -14.59 -2.02 19.56
C GLU A 162 -13.97 -1.66 18.20
N ARG A 163 -14.72 -1.80 17.10
CA ARG A 163 -14.24 -1.44 15.76
C ARG A 163 -13.80 0.02 15.68
N ASN A 164 -14.59 0.94 16.23
CA ASN A 164 -14.26 2.36 16.22
C ASN A 164 -12.99 2.65 17.02
N ALA A 165 -12.79 1.98 18.17
CA ALA A 165 -11.58 2.12 18.97
C ALA A 165 -10.34 1.61 18.22
N LEU A 166 -10.46 0.49 17.48
CA LEU A 166 -9.39 -0.06 16.66
C LEU A 166 -9.04 0.85 15.47
N VAL A 167 -10.05 1.41 14.80
CA VAL A 167 -9.86 2.37 13.71
C VAL A 167 -9.18 3.64 14.20
N ALA A 168 -9.61 4.17 15.35
CA ALA A 168 -9.00 5.35 15.96
C ALA A 168 -7.53 5.10 16.31
N GLU A 169 -7.20 3.96 16.93
CA GLU A 169 -5.81 3.63 17.25
C GLU A 169 -4.93 3.51 16.00
N VAL A 170 -5.42 2.90 14.91
CA VAL A 170 -4.66 2.81 13.65
C VAL A 170 -4.47 4.18 13.01
N ALA A 171 -5.49 5.03 13.03
CA ALA A 171 -5.39 6.40 12.52
C ALA A 171 -4.34 7.22 13.33
N ASP A 172 -4.39 7.15 14.66
CA ASP A 172 -3.43 7.82 15.54
C ASP A 172 -2.00 7.32 15.30
N LEU A 173 -1.79 6.00 15.19
CA LEU A 173 -0.48 5.42 14.91
C LEU A 173 0.05 5.83 13.54
N SER A 174 -0.83 5.91 12.53
CA SER A 174 -0.46 6.36 11.18
C SER A 174 -0.02 7.83 11.16
N GLU A 175 -0.59 8.68 12.01
CA GLU A 175 -0.19 10.08 12.15
C GLU A 175 1.14 10.19 12.92
N LEU A 176 1.25 9.50 14.05
CA LEU A 176 2.41 9.56 14.93
C LEU A 176 3.69 8.98 14.28
N TYR A 177 3.56 7.89 13.53
CA TYR A 177 4.68 7.18 12.90
C TYR A 177 4.67 7.33 11.37
N GLY A 178 4.07 8.40 10.86
CA GLY A 178 3.82 8.64 9.43
C GLY A 178 5.07 8.84 8.56
N GLU A 179 6.26 8.95 9.16
CA GLU A 179 7.54 8.95 8.44
C GLU A 179 7.86 7.61 7.78
N HIS A 180 7.36 6.51 8.37
CA HIS A 180 7.47 5.17 7.77
C HIS A 180 6.46 5.01 6.63
N ARG A 181 6.89 5.37 5.40
CA ARG A 181 6.03 5.37 4.20
C ARG A 181 5.26 4.05 4.00
N SER A 182 5.93 2.90 4.15
CA SER A 182 5.30 1.58 4.00
C SER A 182 4.22 1.33 5.05
N PHE A 183 4.49 1.65 6.33
CA PHE A 183 3.51 1.51 7.41
C PHE A 183 2.29 2.42 7.20
N ARG A 184 2.52 3.68 6.77
CA ARG A 184 1.46 4.62 6.44
C ARG A 184 0.55 4.09 5.32
N GLY A 185 1.13 3.52 4.27
CA GLY A 185 0.37 2.88 3.18
C GLY A 185 -0.50 1.72 3.67
N LEU A 186 0.06 0.86 4.53
CA LEU A 186 -0.68 -0.26 5.15
C LEU A 186 -1.86 0.24 6.00
N CYS A 187 -1.65 1.29 6.80
CA CYS A 187 -2.71 1.91 7.60
C CYS A 187 -3.81 2.49 6.69
N LYS A 188 -3.46 3.19 5.60
CA LYS A 188 -4.43 3.72 4.64
C LYS A 188 -5.27 2.61 3.99
N ASN A 189 -4.65 1.51 3.55
CA ASN A 189 -5.37 0.35 3.00
C ASN A 189 -6.36 -0.22 4.02
N PHE A 190 -5.91 -0.41 5.27
CA PHE A 190 -6.77 -0.88 6.36
C PHE A 190 -7.97 0.05 6.57
N LEU A 191 -7.73 1.35 6.74
CA LEU A 191 -8.76 2.34 7.03
C LEU A 191 -9.78 2.45 5.88
N ALA A 192 -9.31 2.45 4.62
CA ALA A 192 -10.16 2.44 3.45
C ALA A 192 -11.02 1.17 3.38
N THR A 193 -10.42 0.00 3.64
CA THR A 193 -11.16 -1.28 3.61
C THR A 193 -12.21 -1.37 4.71
N ILE A 194 -11.88 -0.94 5.94
CA ILE A 194 -12.84 -0.91 7.06
C ILE A 194 -13.98 0.08 6.78
N TRP A 195 -13.69 1.24 6.17
CA TRP A 195 -14.74 2.14 5.71
C TRP A 195 -15.66 1.47 4.70
N VAL A 196 -15.11 0.76 3.70
CA VAL A 196 -15.93 0.01 2.73
C VAL A 196 -16.82 -1.01 3.43
N LEU A 197 -16.28 -1.76 4.40
CA LEU A 197 -17.02 -2.78 5.15
C LEU A 197 -18.04 -2.20 6.13
N SER A 198 -17.94 -0.93 6.49
CA SER A 198 -18.87 -0.29 7.44
C SER A 198 -20.29 -0.16 6.90
N GLY A 199 -20.46 -0.11 5.57
CA GLY A 199 -21.75 0.15 4.92
C GLY A 199 -22.23 1.61 5.03
N LEU A 200 -21.46 2.48 5.68
CA LEU A 200 -21.82 3.88 5.93
C LEU A 200 -21.18 4.79 4.88
N TYR A 201 -21.77 4.79 3.68
CA TYR A 201 -21.29 5.58 2.53
C TYR A 201 -21.92 6.96 2.45
N ALA A 202 -22.37 7.46 3.60
CA ALA A 202 -22.92 8.81 3.70
C ALA A 202 -21.82 9.82 3.38
N ASP A 203 -20.60 9.62 3.91
CA ASP A 203 -19.40 10.42 3.64
C ASP A 203 -18.15 9.55 3.50
N ILE A 204 -17.16 10.04 2.75
CA ILE A 204 -15.78 9.51 2.77
C ILE A 204 -15.02 10.25 3.88
N PRO A 205 -14.60 9.56 4.95
CA PRO A 205 -13.83 10.18 6.02
C PRO A 205 -12.49 10.72 5.51
N GLY A 206 -11.99 11.81 6.10
CA GLY A 206 -10.72 12.44 5.69
C GLY A 206 -9.48 11.55 5.83
N TYR A 207 -9.56 10.47 6.61
CA TYR A 207 -8.49 9.48 6.74
C TYR A 207 -8.48 8.44 5.60
N VAL A 208 -9.52 8.41 4.75
CA VAL A 208 -9.59 7.54 3.57
C VAL A 208 -9.03 8.30 2.38
N ASP A 209 -7.92 7.79 1.84
CA ASP A 209 -7.22 8.39 0.71
C ASP A 209 -7.17 7.40 -0.46
N PHE A 210 -8.06 7.60 -1.43
CA PHE A 210 -8.13 6.78 -2.64
C PHE A 210 -7.13 7.18 -3.73
N THR A 211 -6.24 8.13 -3.47
CA THR A 211 -5.11 8.42 -4.38
C THR A 211 -3.91 7.54 -4.07
N ASP A 212 -3.88 6.94 -2.88
CA ASP A 212 -2.78 6.08 -2.44
C ASP A 212 -2.91 4.68 -3.07
N ARG A 213 -1.83 4.19 -3.69
CA ARG A 213 -1.79 2.89 -4.38
C ARG A 213 -2.21 1.72 -3.49
N PHE A 214 -1.95 1.81 -2.19
CA PHE A 214 -2.34 0.79 -1.22
C PHE A 214 -3.87 0.61 -1.13
N CYS A 215 -4.64 1.61 -1.56
CA CYS A 215 -6.10 1.60 -1.55
C CYS A 215 -6.75 1.04 -2.84
N ALA A 216 -5.97 0.57 -3.83
CA ALA A 216 -6.49 0.12 -5.14
C ALA A 216 -7.65 -0.88 -5.04
N ASN A 217 -7.52 -1.89 -4.18
CA ASN A 217 -8.59 -2.89 -3.99
C ASN A 217 -9.85 -2.31 -3.32
N SER A 218 -9.68 -1.36 -2.39
CA SER A 218 -10.79 -0.68 -1.72
C SER A 218 -11.48 0.35 -2.61
N PHE A 219 -10.74 0.95 -3.55
CA PHE A 219 -11.30 1.88 -4.54
C PHE A 219 -12.37 1.24 -5.44
N LYS A 220 -12.37 -0.09 -5.59
CA LYS A 220 -13.44 -0.84 -6.27
C LYS A 220 -14.83 -0.52 -5.72
N ALA A 221 -14.93 -0.17 -4.44
CA ALA A 221 -16.19 0.27 -3.83
C ALA A 221 -16.73 1.56 -4.45
N VAL A 222 -15.88 2.47 -4.91
CA VAL A 222 -16.31 3.70 -5.58
C VAL A 222 -17.08 3.38 -6.85
N PHE A 223 -16.58 2.49 -7.72
CA PHE A 223 -17.30 2.02 -8.90
C PHE A 223 -18.65 1.40 -8.51
N SER A 224 -18.64 0.52 -7.51
CA SER A 224 -19.85 -0.14 -7.02
C SER A 224 -20.91 0.84 -6.47
N LEU A 225 -20.47 1.93 -5.83
CA LEU A 225 -21.34 2.99 -5.32
C LEU A 225 -22.03 3.79 -6.44
N TYR A 226 -21.40 3.95 -7.60
CA TYR A 226 -22.06 4.51 -8.80
C TYR A 226 -23.09 3.53 -9.37
N VAL A 227 -22.71 2.26 -9.53
CA VAL A 227 -23.58 1.21 -10.08
C VAL A 227 -24.81 0.96 -9.23
N SER A 228 -24.65 0.85 -7.91
CA SER A 228 -25.76 0.67 -6.97
C SER A 228 -26.79 1.81 -7.01
N ARG A 229 -26.35 3.03 -7.36
CA ARG A 229 -27.20 4.22 -7.49
C ARG A 229 -27.72 4.46 -8.91
N GLY A 230 -27.46 3.55 -9.85
CA GLY A 230 -27.86 3.71 -11.25
C GLY A 230 -27.21 4.92 -11.93
N ARG A 231 -26.03 5.34 -11.47
CA ARG A 231 -25.30 6.48 -12.03
C ARG A 231 -24.22 6.02 -13.00
N ARG A 232 -23.90 6.89 -13.95
CA ARG A 232 -22.75 6.72 -14.84
C ARG A 232 -21.46 6.93 -14.06
N ILE A 233 -20.45 6.12 -14.33
CA ILE A 233 -19.11 6.29 -13.80
C ILE A 233 -18.45 7.42 -14.61
N PRO A 234 -18.06 8.55 -13.98
CA PRO A 234 -17.48 9.67 -14.68
C PRO A 234 -16.00 9.44 -15.02
N GLY A 235 -15.44 10.26 -15.92
CA GLY A 235 -14.07 10.13 -16.41
C GLY A 235 -13.02 10.21 -15.31
N GLU A 236 -13.21 11.06 -14.30
CA GLU A 236 -12.29 11.24 -13.18
C GLU A 236 -12.18 9.97 -12.31
N VAL A 237 -13.29 9.26 -12.14
CA VAL A 237 -13.32 7.98 -11.40
C VAL A 237 -12.64 6.88 -12.22
N ALA A 238 -12.83 6.87 -13.55
CA ALA A 238 -12.14 5.95 -14.44
C ALA A 238 -10.63 6.21 -14.49
N LEU A 239 -10.22 7.49 -14.52
CA LEU A 239 -8.83 7.91 -14.47
C LEU A 239 -8.18 7.47 -13.15
N GLN A 240 -8.82 7.76 -12.01
CA GLN A 240 -8.29 7.37 -10.70
C GLN A 240 -8.13 5.84 -10.59
N TRP A 241 -9.05 5.06 -11.16
CA TRP A 241 -8.89 3.60 -11.24
C TRP A 241 -7.67 3.21 -12.06
N LEU A 242 -7.47 3.80 -13.23
CA LEU A 242 -6.29 3.53 -14.05
C LEU A 242 -4.98 3.87 -13.32
N LEU A 243 -4.92 5.00 -12.62
CA LEU A 243 -3.74 5.41 -11.84
C LEU A 243 -3.41 4.45 -10.69
N LEU A 244 -4.43 3.79 -10.12
CA LEU A 244 -4.26 2.77 -9.08
C LEU A 244 -3.95 1.37 -9.65
N HIS A 245 -4.06 1.18 -10.95
CA HIS A 245 -3.90 -0.09 -11.66
C HIS A 245 -2.95 0.07 -12.86
N PRO A 246 -1.65 0.32 -12.60
CA PRO A 246 -0.67 0.56 -13.67
C PRO A 246 -0.53 -0.62 -14.63
N GLU A 247 -0.90 -1.84 -14.25
CA GLU A 247 -0.97 -3.00 -15.13
C GLU A 247 -1.93 -2.83 -16.32
N HIS A 248 -2.82 -1.83 -16.25
CA HIS A 248 -3.74 -1.47 -17.32
C HIS A 248 -3.23 -0.35 -18.24
N ILE A 249 -2.07 0.24 -17.93
CA ILE A 249 -1.36 1.21 -18.78
C ILE A 249 0.05 0.68 -19.09
N PRO A 250 0.22 -0.17 -20.11
CA PRO A 250 1.45 -0.95 -20.30
C PRO A 250 2.64 -0.15 -20.89
N GLY A 251 3.85 -0.37 -20.36
CA GLY A 251 5.13 0.05 -20.96
C GLY A 251 5.37 1.57 -20.96
N ALA A 252 6.04 2.09 -21.99
CA ALA A 252 6.27 3.53 -22.22
C ALA A 252 5.01 4.42 -22.08
N ALA A 253 3.82 3.82 -22.19
CA ALA A 253 2.53 4.46 -21.94
C ALA A 253 2.33 4.90 -20.49
N GLY A 254 2.55 3.99 -19.55
CA GLY A 254 2.48 4.27 -18.11
C GLY A 254 3.60 5.23 -17.70
N LEU A 255 4.73 5.16 -18.42
CA LEU A 255 5.88 6.04 -18.24
C LEU A 255 5.58 7.50 -18.61
N ALA A 256 5.02 7.72 -19.80
CA ALA A 256 4.64 9.06 -20.27
C ALA A 256 3.58 9.67 -19.35
N ALA A 257 2.58 8.89 -18.93
CA ALA A 257 1.57 9.31 -17.97
C ALA A 257 2.15 9.71 -16.59
N LYS A 258 3.28 9.13 -16.19
CA LYS A 258 3.99 9.49 -14.95
C LYS A 258 4.90 10.70 -15.10
N ARG A 259 5.55 10.87 -16.26
CA ARG A 259 6.42 12.04 -16.54
C ARG A 259 5.59 13.32 -16.71
N GLU A 260 4.47 13.22 -17.43
CA GLU A 260 3.58 14.34 -17.73
C GLU A 260 2.13 14.06 -17.28
N PRO A 261 1.88 13.97 -15.97
CA PRO A 261 0.58 13.58 -15.43
C PRO A 261 -0.52 14.56 -15.83
N GLU A 262 -0.23 15.86 -15.89
CA GLU A 262 -1.20 16.89 -16.27
C GLU A 262 -1.64 16.78 -17.73
N VAL A 263 -0.73 16.37 -18.62
CA VAL A 263 -1.03 16.18 -20.06
C VAL A 263 -1.86 14.91 -20.23
N PHE A 264 -1.45 13.82 -19.60
CA PHE A 264 -2.21 12.56 -19.65
C PHE A 264 -3.61 12.72 -19.07
N GLU A 265 -3.75 13.37 -17.91
CA GLU A 265 -5.06 13.65 -17.28
C GLU A 265 -5.98 14.43 -18.22
N ARG A 266 -5.49 15.53 -18.80
CA ARG A 266 -6.28 16.35 -19.73
C ARG A 266 -6.74 15.53 -20.94
N LEU A 267 -5.79 14.87 -21.62
CA LEU A 267 -6.10 14.05 -22.80
C LEU A 267 -7.06 12.91 -22.47
N PHE A 268 -6.88 12.27 -21.32
CA PHE A 268 -7.75 11.19 -20.87
C PHE A 268 -9.17 11.69 -20.64
N LEU A 269 -9.36 12.80 -19.92
CA LEU A 269 -10.69 13.32 -19.63
C LEU A 269 -11.40 13.82 -20.91
N GLU A 270 -10.67 14.44 -21.83
CA GLU A 270 -11.17 14.86 -23.14
C GLU A 270 -11.59 13.65 -23.99
N GLY A 271 -10.68 12.69 -24.20
CA GLY A 271 -10.95 11.47 -24.95
C GLY A 271 -12.05 10.60 -24.33
N TYR A 272 -12.12 10.58 -22.99
CA TYR A 272 -13.20 9.89 -22.27
C TYR A 272 -14.55 10.54 -22.57
N LYS A 273 -14.63 11.86 -22.54
CA LYS A 273 -15.86 12.60 -22.84
C LYS A 273 -16.28 12.43 -24.31
N GLU A 274 -15.35 12.41 -25.23
CA GLU A 274 -15.62 12.19 -26.66
C GLU A 274 -16.11 10.77 -26.94
N SER A 275 -15.42 9.76 -26.41
CA SER A 275 -15.69 8.34 -26.70
C SER A 275 -16.82 7.73 -25.87
N LEU A 276 -17.01 8.21 -24.63
CA LEU A 276 -17.90 7.60 -23.63
C LEU A 276 -18.93 8.58 -23.05
N GLY A 277 -18.93 9.85 -23.49
CA GLY A 277 -19.86 10.88 -23.06
C GLY A 277 -19.71 11.23 -21.58
N ASP A 278 -20.84 11.46 -20.90
CA ASP A 278 -20.87 11.80 -19.46
C ASP A 278 -20.53 10.62 -18.53
N GLY A 279 -20.13 9.47 -19.08
CA GLY A 279 -19.71 8.31 -18.29
C GLY A 279 -20.29 6.97 -18.72
N ILE A 280 -19.61 5.91 -18.28
CA ILE A 280 -20.04 4.53 -18.54
C ILE A 280 -21.19 4.15 -17.61
N PHE A 281 -22.28 3.68 -18.20
CA PHE A 281 -23.37 3.05 -17.45
C PHE A 281 -23.12 1.55 -17.32
N ILE A 282 -23.13 1.05 -16.08
CA ILE A 282 -23.05 -0.39 -15.79
C ILE A 282 -24.33 -0.80 -15.08
N HIS A 283 -24.98 -1.85 -15.58
CA HIS A 283 -26.19 -2.38 -14.97
C HIS A 283 -25.87 -3.02 -13.61
N ASN A 284 -26.74 -2.77 -12.64
CA ASN A 284 -26.63 -3.37 -11.32
C ASN A 284 -26.82 -4.90 -11.40
N ASN A 285 -25.79 -5.65 -10.98
CA ASN A 285 -25.84 -7.11 -10.91
C ASN A 285 -26.09 -7.58 -9.48
N ARG A 286 -26.60 -8.81 -9.34
CA ARG A 286 -26.92 -9.38 -8.02
C ARG A 286 -25.68 -9.91 -7.27
N SER A 287 -24.50 -9.85 -7.87
CA SER A 287 -23.28 -10.39 -7.28
C SER A 287 -22.66 -9.37 -6.34
N PRO A 288 -22.37 -9.72 -5.08
CA PRO A 288 -21.81 -8.78 -4.13
C PRO A 288 -20.35 -8.46 -4.46
N LEU A 289 -19.96 -7.20 -4.26
CA LEU A 289 -18.60 -6.72 -4.46
C LEU A 289 -17.63 -7.56 -3.64
N THR A 290 -16.62 -8.09 -4.33
CA THR A 290 -15.53 -8.82 -3.70
C THR A 290 -14.27 -7.98 -3.68
N ILE A 291 -13.69 -7.82 -2.49
CA ILE A 291 -12.39 -7.16 -2.29
C ILE A 291 -11.41 -8.18 -1.72
N VAL A 292 -10.16 -8.14 -2.20
CA VAL A 292 -9.06 -8.89 -1.59
C VAL A 292 -8.25 -7.91 -0.75
N TYR A 293 -8.38 -8.02 0.57
CA TYR A 293 -7.58 -7.23 1.51
C TYR A 293 -6.18 -7.82 1.62
N LYS A 294 -5.19 -7.11 1.06
CA LYS A 294 -3.77 -7.41 1.20
C LYS A 294 -3.25 -6.74 2.47
N GLY A 295 -3.33 -7.45 3.59
CA GLY A 295 -2.89 -6.96 4.89
C GLY A 295 -1.39 -7.05 5.10
N ALA A 296 -0.92 -6.41 6.16
CA ALA A 296 0.48 -6.46 6.57
C ALA A 296 0.81 -7.79 7.28
N ASN A 297 -0.17 -8.37 7.99
CA ASN A 297 0.01 -9.61 8.73
C ASN A 297 0.41 -10.76 7.80
N PRO A 298 1.62 -11.35 7.95
CA PRO A 298 2.08 -12.44 7.10
C PRO A 298 1.18 -13.68 7.21
N SER A 299 0.43 -13.82 8.30
CA SER A 299 -0.57 -14.87 8.50
C SER A 299 -1.79 -14.74 7.57
N PHE A 300 -1.85 -13.71 6.70
CA PHE A 300 -2.88 -13.58 5.66
C PHE A 300 -2.46 -14.17 4.32
N GLY A 301 -1.17 -14.50 4.13
CA GLY A 301 -0.64 -15.04 2.88
C GLY A 301 -0.97 -14.15 1.68
N ASN A 302 -1.78 -14.68 0.74
CA ASN A 302 -2.18 -13.93 -0.45
C ASN A 302 -3.30 -12.89 -0.20
N GLY A 303 -3.70 -12.67 1.05
CA GLY A 303 -4.72 -11.70 1.45
C GLY A 303 -6.05 -12.34 1.83
N VAL A 304 -6.91 -11.55 2.44
CA VAL A 304 -8.22 -11.96 2.93
C VAL A 304 -9.32 -11.51 1.98
N LYS A 305 -10.06 -12.47 1.41
CA LYS A 305 -11.26 -12.17 0.62
C LYS A 305 -12.37 -11.68 1.54
N VAL A 306 -12.92 -10.50 1.24
CA VAL A 306 -14.07 -9.91 1.91
C VAL A 306 -15.16 -9.61 0.89
N SER A 307 -16.42 -9.84 1.28
CA SER A 307 -17.59 -9.59 0.43
C SER A 307 -18.44 -8.50 1.05
N VAL A 308 -18.82 -7.53 0.24
CA VAL A 308 -19.64 -6.38 0.66
C VAL A 308 -21.05 -6.59 0.12
N ALA A 309 -21.90 -7.21 0.93
CA ALA A 309 -23.23 -7.66 0.49
C ALA A 309 -24.15 -6.51 -0.01
N SER A 310 -23.96 -5.30 0.50
CA SER A 310 -24.73 -4.10 0.14
C SER A 310 -24.34 -3.48 -1.21
N LEU A 311 -23.28 -3.98 -1.85
CA LEU A 311 -22.66 -3.35 -3.02
C LEU A 311 -22.55 -4.35 -4.18
N PRO A 312 -22.95 -4.02 -5.42
CA PRO A 312 -22.80 -4.90 -6.58
C PRO A 312 -21.33 -4.97 -7.06
N ASP A 313 -20.94 -6.03 -7.77
CA ASP A 313 -19.58 -6.18 -8.30
C ASP A 313 -19.48 -5.78 -9.79
N PRO A 314 -19.08 -4.54 -10.13
CA PRO A 314 -18.99 -4.13 -11.53
C PRO A 314 -17.88 -4.82 -12.30
N PHE A 315 -16.86 -5.37 -11.62
CA PHE A 315 -15.64 -5.92 -12.22
C PHE A 315 -15.83 -7.30 -12.86
N LEU A 316 -17.03 -7.88 -12.74
CA LEU A 316 -17.42 -9.11 -13.46
C LEU A 316 -17.66 -8.87 -14.96
N LEU A 317 -17.85 -7.61 -15.37
CA LEU A 317 -18.08 -7.23 -16.76
C LEU A 317 -16.80 -6.68 -17.39
N ALA A 318 -16.29 -7.35 -18.43
CA ALA A 318 -15.04 -6.94 -19.07
C ALA A 318 -15.17 -5.67 -19.95
N THR A 319 -16.32 -5.49 -20.61
CA THR A 319 -16.51 -4.43 -21.63
C THR A 319 -16.29 -3.01 -21.10
N PRO A 320 -16.86 -2.59 -19.95
CA PRO A 320 -16.62 -1.25 -19.40
C PRO A 320 -15.13 -0.92 -19.23
N PHE A 321 -14.38 -1.83 -18.61
CA PHE A 321 -12.95 -1.61 -18.33
C PHE A 321 -12.08 -1.73 -19.58
N ARG A 322 -12.49 -2.52 -20.57
CA ARG A 322 -11.84 -2.52 -21.89
C ARG A 322 -11.98 -1.16 -22.56
N ASN A 323 -13.16 -0.54 -22.52
CA ASN A 323 -13.36 0.78 -23.12
C ASN A 323 -12.52 1.85 -22.41
N ILE A 324 -12.41 1.79 -21.07
CA ILE A 324 -11.53 2.69 -20.29
C ILE A 324 -10.07 2.53 -20.75
N ARG A 325 -9.60 1.29 -20.91
CA ARG A 325 -8.24 1.01 -21.40
C ARG A 325 -8.01 1.51 -22.81
N THR A 326 -8.97 1.35 -23.71
CA THR A 326 -8.87 1.87 -25.09
C THR A 326 -8.69 3.38 -25.11
N VAL A 327 -9.44 4.13 -24.30
CA VAL A 327 -9.24 5.59 -24.18
C VAL A 327 -7.83 5.90 -23.67
N ALA A 328 -7.33 5.17 -22.66
CA ALA A 328 -5.97 5.37 -22.15
C ALA A 328 -4.89 5.09 -23.21
N GLU A 329 -5.05 4.03 -24.00
CA GLU A 329 -4.16 3.66 -25.11
C GLU A 329 -4.13 4.75 -26.20
N GLU A 330 -5.30 5.30 -26.56
CA GLU A 330 -5.41 6.42 -27.52
C GLU A 330 -4.73 7.69 -27.01
N CYS A 331 -4.91 8.03 -25.73
CA CYS A 331 -4.27 9.19 -25.11
C CYS A 331 -2.76 9.06 -25.11
N VAL A 332 -2.25 7.87 -24.81
CA VAL A 332 -0.82 7.56 -24.87
C VAL A 332 -0.29 7.71 -26.30
N ALA A 333 -1.02 7.22 -27.30
CA ALA A 333 -0.63 7.37 -28.70
C ALA A 333 -0.60 8.85 -29.11
N ALA A 334 -1.56 9.65 -28.65
CA ALA A 334 -1.61 11.08 -28.88
C ALA A 334 -0.42 11.81 -28.24
N MET A 335 -0.05 11.45 -27.01
CA MET A 335 1.15 11.98 -26.35
C MET A 335 2.40 11.72 -27.20
N LYS A 336 2.59 10.50 -27.72
CA LYS A 336 3.77 10.17 -28.55
C LYS A 336 3.85 10.94 -29.88
N ASN A 337 2.71 11.37 -30.43
CA ASN A 337 2.64 12.01 -31.75
C ASN A 337 2.78 13.54 -31.69
N ASP A 338 2.62 14.15 -30.51
CA ASP A 338 2.92 15.57 -30.33
C ASP A 338 4.45 15.75 -30.38
N GLN A 339 4.97 16.25 -31.51
CA GLN A 339 6.40 16.46 -31.83
C GLN A 339 7.03 17.59 -31.00
N SER A 340 6.90 17.51 -29.67
CA SER A 340 7.63 18.30 -28.68
C SER A 340 8.17 17.45 -27.52
N LEU A 341 7.87 16.15 -27.48
CA LEU A 341 8.46 15.19 -26.56
C LEU A 341 9.89 14.83 -27.01
N ASP A 342 10.84 15.70 -26.68
CA ASP A 342 12.17 15.22 -26.35
C ASP A 342 12.01 14.29 -25.14
N LEU A 343 11.88 12.98 -25.39
CA LEU A 343 11.88 11.95 -24.35
C LEU A 343 13.19 11.93 -23.54
N ARG A 344 14.17 12.77 -23.91
CA ARG A 344 15.32 13.14 -23.08
C ARG A 344 14.88 14.29 -22.18
N GLY A 345 14.42 13.98 -20.98
CA GLY A 345 14.47 14.95 -19.88
C GLY A 345 15.89 15.53 -19.77
N PRO A 346 16.10 16.68 -19.10
CA PRO A 346 17.42 17.29 -19.00
C PRO A 346 18.42 16.29 -18.43
N ARG A 347 19.31 15.75 -19.27
CA ARG A 347 20.49 14.99 -18.84
C ARG A 347 21.32 15.94 -17.99
N LYS A 348 21.29 15.80 -16.67
CA LYS A 348 22.42 16.25 -15.87
C LYS A 348 23.60 15.39 -16.30
N ARG A 349 24.40 15.87 -17.27
CA ARG A 349 25.78 15.43 -17.45
C ARG A 349 26.50 15.79 -16.15
N GLY A 350 26.46 14.88 -15.19
CA GLY A 350 27.57 14.70 -14.27
C GLY A 350 28.70 14.06 -15.08
N ASP A 351 29.91 14.56 -14.88
CA ASP A 351 31.13 14.21 -15.60
C ASP A 351 31.30 12.69 -15.83
N ASP A 352 31.96 12.35 -16.94
CA ASP A 352 32.35 11.00 -17.39
C ASP A 352 32.86 10.09 -16.25
N GLN A 353 31.93 9.42 -15.58
CA GLN A 353 32.12 8.25 -14.72
C GLN A 353 31.13 7.20 -15.20
N ASP A 354 31.60 5.97 -15.33
CA ASP A 354 30.81 4.84 -15.81
C ASP A 354 29.44 4.83 -15.10
N LEU A 355 28.32 4.86 -15.84
CA LEU A 355 26.97 5.08 -15.28
C LEU A 355 26.56 4.02 -14.23
N LEU A 356 27.30 2.91 -14.21
CA LEU A 356 27.19 1.79 -13.30
C LEU A 356 28.04 1.93 -12.03
N ASP A 357 29.02 2.85 -11.96
CA ASP A 357 29.93 3.01 -10.80
C ASP A 357 29.22 3.49 -9.52
N SER A 358 28.03 4.06 -9.67
CA SER A 358 27.18 4.46 -8.53
C SER A 358 26.42 3.31 -7.87
N LEU A 359 26.39 2.14 -8.50
CA LEU A 359 25.86 0.89 -7.93
C LEU A 359 27.01 -0.07 -7.67
N ASP A 360 27.07 -0.65 -6.47
CA ASP A 360 28.03 -1.74 -6.21
C ASP A 360 27.69 -3.00 -7.04
N ASP A 361 28.65 -3.92 -7.12
CA ASP A 361 28.51 -5.19 -7.86
C ASP A 361 27.26 -6.00 -7.45
N THR A 362 26.88 -5.91 -6.18
CA THR A 362 25.74 -6.67 -5.63
C THR A 362 24.42 -6.10 -6.15
N HIS A 363 24.30 -4.77 -6.23
CA HIS A 363 23.11 -4.10 -6.76
C HIS A 363 23.04 -4.15 -8.29
N ARG A 364 24.19 -4.23 -8.98
CA ARG A 364 24.23 -4.54 -10.42
C ARG A 364 23.70 -5.93 -10.73
N GLU A 365 24.12 -6.93 -9.96
CA GLU A 365 23.60 -8.30 -10.07
C GLU A 365 22.11 -8.37 -9.69
N PHE A 366 21.69 -7.62 -8.68
CA PHE A 366 20.26 -7.53 -8.31
C PHE A 366 19.42 -6.99 -9.47
N MET A 367 19.85 -5.89 -10.08
CA MET A 367 19.21 -5.30 -11.25
C MET A 367 19.16 -6.28 -12.43
N ALA A 368 20.28 -6.95 -12.73
CA ALA A 368 20.37 -7.91 -13.83
C ALA A 368 19.38 -9.08 -13.66
N ARG A 369 19.19 -9.56 -12.42
CA ARG A 369 18.19 -10.59 -12.13
C ARG A 369 16.77 -10.08 -12.29
N LEU A 370 16.47 -8.88 -11.81
CA LEU A 370 15.14 -8.27 -11.99
C LEU A 370 14.81 -7.98 -13.47
N ALA A 371 15.82 -7.78 -14.30
CA ALA A 371 15.69 -7.52 -15.74
C ALA A 371 15.14 -8.70 -16.57
N GLU A 372 15.01 -9.89 -15.98
CA GLU A 372 14.56 -11.10 -16.70
C GLU A 372 13.08 -11.02 -17.13
N LYS A 373 12.23 -10.38 -16.32
CA LYS A 373 10.78 -10.27 -16.57
C LYS A 373 10.18 -9.02 -15.91
N PRO A 374 9.07 -8.49 -16.44
CA PRO A 374 8.49 -7.23 -15.95
C PRO A 374 7.65 -7.39 -14.68
N LEU A 375 7.24 -8.61 -14.31
CA LEU A 375 6.39 -8.87 -13.14
C LEU A 375 7.00 -9.99 -12.29
N TRP A 376 7.21 -9.69 -11.01
CA TRP A 376 7.80 -10.59 -10.04
C TRP A 376 6.87 -10.77 -8.85
N PRO A 377 6.45 -12.00 -8.51
CA PRO A 377 5.85 -12.26 -7.21
C PRO A 377 6.79 -11.75 -6.11
N ARG A 378 6.27 -11.04 -5.10
CA ARG A 378 7.15 -10.40 -4.09
C ARG A 378 8.09 -11.41 -3.42
N ARG A 379 7.63 -12.64 -3.20
CA ARG A 379 8.43 -13.76 -2.68
C ARG A 379 9.70 -14.07 -3.49
N GLU A 380 9.67 -13.88 -4.80
CA GLU A 380 10.82 -14.15 -5.68
C GLU A 380 11.84 -13.02 -5.59
N VAL A 381 11.38 -11.76 -5.53
CA VAL A 381 12.26 -10.61 -5.26
C VAL A 381 12.96 -10.76 -3.91
N LEU A 382 12.22 -11.17 -2.87
CA LEU A 382 12.78 -11.45 -1.54
C LEU A 382 13.81 -12.59 -1.58
N SER A 383 13.55 -13.65 -2.36
CA SER A 383 14.49 -14.75 -2.55
C SER A 383 15.78 -14.29 -3.24
N ILE A 384 15.67 -13.41 -4.24
CA ILE A 384 16.84 -12.82 -4.90
C ILE A 384 17.64 -11.97 -3.90
N CYS A 385 16.98 -11.09 -3.15
CA CYS A 385 17.62 -10.26 -2.13
C CYS A 385 18.35 -11.12 -1.08
N GLY A 386 17.70 -12.19 -0.60
CA GLY A 386 18.29 -13.13 0.33
C GLY A 386 19.54 -13.83 -0.22
N SER A 387 19.52 -14.20 -1.51
CA SER A 387 20.70 -14.82 -2.15
C SER A 387 21.87 -13.84 -2.34
N LEU A 388 21.58 -12.55 -2.44
CA LEU A 388 22.57 -11.48 -2.59
C LEU A 388 22.95 -10.83 -1.26
N SER A 389 22.35 -11.27 -0.14
CA SER A 389 22.54 -10.69 1.20
C SER A 389 22.26 -9.18 1.26
N ILE A 390 21.26 -8.71 0.52
CA ILE A 390 20.83 -7.30 0.48
C ILE A 390 19.42 -7.13 1.05
N LEU A 391 19.11 -5.90 1.49
CA LEU A 391 17.80 -5.57 2.05
C LEU A 391 16.83 -5.15 0.92
N PRO A 392 15.64 -5.77 0.81
CA PRO A 392 14.74 -5.55 -0.32
C PRO A 392 14.35 -4.08 -0.54
N ASP A 393 13.81 -3.41 0.47
CA ASP A 393 13.29 -2.05 0.31
C ASP A 393 14.43 -1.02 0.08
N PRO A 394 15.54 -1.02 0.85
CA PRO A 394 16.68 -0.15 0.55
C PRO A 394 17.31 -0.41 -0.82
N SER A 395 17.40 -1.67 -1.26
CA SER A 395 17.95 -2.01 -2.57
C SER A 395 17.02 -1.56 -3.70
N ILE A 396 15.70 -1.69 -3.53
CA ILE A 396 14.71 -1.16 -4.47
C ILE A 396 14.77 0.38 -4.50
N GLU A 397 14.88 1.05 -3.34
CA GLU A 397 15.04 2.49 -3.27
C GLU A 397 16.35 2.97 -3.92
N LEU A 398 17.44 2.21 -3.77
CA LEU A 398 18.72 2.50 -4.40
C LEU A 398 18.63 2.36 -5.92
N LEU A 399 18.05 1.26 -6.42
CA LEU A 399 17.80 1.06 -7.85
C LEU A 399 16.89 2.15 -8.42
N ASN A 400 15.86 2.54 -7.69
CA ASN A 400 14.97 3.63 -8.08
C ASN A 400 15.68 4.98 -8.08
N SER A 401 16.54 5.25 -7.10
CA SER A 401 17.32 6.49 -7.03
C SER A 401 18.31 6.58 -8.20
N TRP A 402 19.00 5.46 -8.51
CA TRP A 402 19.86 5.34 -9.67
C TRP A 402 19.08 5.56 -10.98
N ALA A 403 17.94 4.91 -11.13
CA ALA A 403 17.10 5.05 -12.31
C ALA A 403 16.52 6.47 -12.43
N PHE A 404 16.27 7.14 -11.30
CA PHE A 404 15.84 8.53 -11.28
C PHE A 404 16.94 9.48 -11.78
N VAL A 405 18.20 9.25 -11.38
CA VAL A 405 19.34 10.05 -11.84
C VAL A 405 19.58 9.86 -13.34
N ASN A 406 19.46 8.63 -13.84
CA ASN A 406 19.86 8.28 -15.21
C ASN A 406 18.72 8.29 -16.24
N GLY A 407 17.48 8.04 -15.80
CA GLY A 407 16.29 7.91 -16.65
C GLY A 407 15.08 8.71 -16.15
N GLY A 408 15.23 9.50 -15.09
CA GLY A 408 14.22 10.42 -14.57
C GLY A 408 13.04 9.77 -13.85
N LEU A 409 13.07 8.44 -13.62
CA LEU A 409 11.94 7.66 -13.12
C LEU A 409 12.38 6.47 -12.27
N PRO A 410 11.52 5.96 -11.37
CA PRO A 410 11.79 4.72 -10.65
C PRO A 410 11.77 3.51 -11.60
N LEU A 411 12.74 2.61 -11.45
CA LEU A 411 12.88 1.37 -12.23
C LEU A 411 11.99 0.23 -11.71
N VAL A 412 11.76 0.20 -10.41
CA VAL A 412 11.04 -0.86 -9.72
C VAL A 412 9.86 -0.25 -8.98
N GLU A 413 8.66 -0.70 -9.34
CA GLU A 413 7.44 -0.34 -8.65
C GLU A 413 7.08 -1.39 -7.61
N ASP A 414 7.06 -0.93 -6.38
CA ASP A 414 6.81 -1.75 -5.21
C ASP A 414 5.35 -2.26 -5.18
N GLY A 415 5.17 -3.58 -5.09
CA GLY A 415 3.86 -4.25 -5.17
C GLY A 415 3.93 -5.77 -4.91
N ASP A 416 2.80 -6.45 -5.12
CA ASP A 416 2.73 -7.91 -5.27
C ASP A 416 1.70 -8.27 -6.36
N PRO A 417 2.14 -8.52 -7.61
CA PRO A 417 3.53 -8.59 -8.04
C PRO A 417 4.27 -7.24 -8.00
N VAL A 418 5.58 -7.29 -7.74
CA VAL A 418 6.54 -6.19 -7.98
C VAL A 418 6.68 -6.02 -9.48
N PHE A 419 6.58 -4.79 -9.96
CA PHE A 419 6.76 -4.46 -11.37
C PHE A 419 8.16 -3.89 -11.62
N VAL A 420 8.81 -4.34 -12.69
CA VAL A 420 10.14 -3.89 -13.12
C VAL A 420 10.03 -3.34 -14.52
N ASP A 421 10.46 -2.10 -14.70
CA ASP A 421 10.39 -1.42 -15.98
C ASP A 421 11.57 -1.79 -16.88
N LEU A 422 11.39 -2.85 -17.66
CA LEU A 422 12.40 -3.34 -18.61
C LEU A 422 12.68 -2.38 -19.76
N GLU A 423 11.76 -1.47 -20.07
CA GLU A 423 11.92 -0.50 -21.15
C GLU A 423 12.81 0.65 -20.69
N LEU A 424 12.52 1.22 -19.51
CA LEU A 424 13.39 2.20 -18.84
C LEU A 424 14.80 1.64 -18.65
N LEU A 425 14.93 0.38 -18.22
CA LEU A 425 16.23 -0.25 -18.05
C LEU A 425 17.03 -0.32 -19.36
N ARG A 426 16.38 -0.67 -20.47
CA ARG A 426 17.01 -0.69 -21.79
C ARG A 426 17.39 0.71 -22.24
N GLU A 427 16.53 1.70 -22.04
CA GLU A 427 16.83 3.10 -22.37
C GLU A 427 18.08 3.61 -21.65
N VAL A 428 18.17 3.35 -20.34
CA VAL A 428 19.30 3.76 -19.50
C VAL A 428 20.59 3.03 -19.88
N LEU A 429 20.53 1.75 -20.25
CA LEU A 429 21.72 0.95 -20.60
C LEU A 429 22.16 1.04 -22.08
N VAL A 430 21.25 1.33 -23.01
CA VAL A 430 21.54 1.38 -24.47
C VAL A 430 21.92 2.80 -24.94
N GLY A 431 21.56 3.84 -24.18
CA GLY A 431 21.86 5.24 -24.46
C GLY A 431 23.35 5.61 -24.56
N ASP A 432 24.26 4.64 -24.44
CA ASP A 432 25.72 4.74 -24.47
C ASP A 432 26.37 4.24 -25.79
N LYS A 433 25.59 3.66 -26.73
CA LYS A 433 26.16 3.07 -27.98
C LYS A 433 26.04 3.89 -29.26
N GLN A 434 25.63 5.15 -29.19
CA GLN A 434 25.67 6.05 -30.36
C GLN A 434 26.43 7.33 -30.06
N GLU A 435 27.75 7.26 -30.18
CA GLU A 435 28.64 8.31 -30.73
C GLU A 435 30.09 7.76 -30.70
N ALA A 436 30.45 6.93 -31.68
CA ALA A 436 31.84 6.84 -32.11
C ALA A 436 32.03 7.90 -33.22
N PRO A 437 32.95 8.85 -33.10
CA PRO A 437 33.17 9.84 -34.15
C PRO A 437 33.75 9.14 -35.37
N GLU A 438 33.03 9.23 -36.50
CA GLU A 438 33.63 9.02 -37.82
C GLU A 438 34.81 10.00 -37.93
N SER A 439 36.01 9.45 -37.92
CA SER A 439 37.23 10.20 -38.15
C SER A 439 37.19 10.79 -39.56
N ASP A 440 37.15 12.12 -39.61
CA ASP A 440 37.48 12.93 -40.77
C ASP A 440 38.82 12.47 -41.39
N ALA A 441 38.74 11.83 -42.55
CA ALA A 441 39.84 11.79 -43.50
C ALA A 441 39.51 12.77 -44.65
N SER A 442 39.56 14.06 -44.32
CA SER A 442 39.61 15.11 -45.33
C SER A 442 40.93 14.99 -46.11
N GLY A 443 40.83 14.57 -47.35
CA GLY A 443 41.88 14.75 -48.34
C GLY A 443 42.15 16.24 -48.56
N GLY A 444 43.38 16.66 -48.26
CA GLY A 444 43.89 18.00 -48.51
C GLY A 444 45.31 17.92 -49.05
N LYS A 445 45.42 18.08 -50.37
CA LYS A 445 46.63 18.16 -51.20
C LYS A 445 47.83 18.88 -50.56
N LYS A 446 49.03 18.34 -50.78
CA LYS A 446 50.22 19.15 -51.08
C LYS A 446 51.01 18.54 -52.25
N GLU A 447 51.17 19.41 -53.25
CA GLU A 447 52.19 19.51 -54.31
C GLU A 447 52.41 18.35 -55.28
#